data_AF-A0AAT9FKR1-F1
#
_entry.id   AF-A0AAT9FKR1-F1
#
_cell.length_a   1.000
_cell.length_b   1.000
_cell.length_c   1.000
_cell.angle_alpha   90.00
_cell.angle_beta   90.00
_cell.angle_gamma   90.00
#
_symmetry.space_group_name_H-M   'P 1'
#
loop_
_entity.id
_entity.type
_entity.pdbx_description
1 polymer ?
#
loop_
_entity_poly.entity_id
_entity_poly.type
_entity_poly.pdbx_seq_one_letter_code
_entity_poly.pdbx_strand_id
1 'polypeptide(L)'
;MTLNGIQKIFTAALLFLLVTVVQGQDAGEEKDGRKDKARTAYIIYTGGGMFFNEPIIIRSGNKNTKLQLSKRTASQPVKIHTDGIIDFVKENPDHEKNPFISYAKAIIPKETRKALIVLSPLKVAKNGQLCSTRVISLSKFENGNWLFINLTPRNVAVNVGEKKLGLKPGESSIYRAASLTKSTNKTVSYAYYHPEMKKWKLLSSSTCVIRPTRREICVFSWNPKTNRMDYHGITFTEAPE
;
A
#
# COMPACT_ATOMS: atom_id res chain seq x y z
N MET A 1 -80.23 -51.24 -10.79
CA MET A 1 -78.84 -51.43 -11.24
C MET A 1 -77.95 -50.72 -10.22
N THR A 2 -77.50 -51.43 -9.17
CA THR A 2 -76.16 -52.08 -9.07
C THR A 2 -75.03 -51.03 -9.08
N LEU A 3 -74.15 -50.86 -8.08
CA LEU A 3 -73.75 -51.69 -6.93
C LEU A 3 -73.05 -50.80 -5.87
N ASN A 4 -73.36 -51.03 -4.59
CA ASN A 4 -72.56 -51.03 -3.33
C ASN A 4 -71.06 -50.62 -3.39
N GLY A 5 -70.41 -50.07 -2.35
CA GLY A 5 -70.68 -49.98 -0.90
C GLY A 5 -69.61 -49.09 -0.21
N ILE A 6 -69.91 -48.42 0.91
CA ILE A 6 -69.77 -48.82 2.34
C ILE A 6 -68.31 -49.00 2.82
N GLN A 7 -67.82 -48.05 3.63
CA GLN A 7 -67.20 -48.23 4.98
C GLN A 7 -66.78 -46.84 5.51
N LYS A 8 -67.39 -46.20 6.53
CA LYS A 8 -67.57 -46.46 7.98
C LYS A 8 -66.35 -46.15 8.89
N ILE A 9 -66.52 -45.06 9.69
CA ILE A 9 -66.13 -44.80 11.11
C ILE A 9 -64.62 -44.49 11.35
N PHE A 10 -64.10 -43.52 12.13
CA PHE A 10 -64.35 -42.91 13.47
C PHE A 10 -63.78 -41.46 13.49
N THR A 11 -64.45 -40.41 13.98
CA THR A 11 -64.43 -39.87 15.38
C THR A 11 -63.02 -39.94 16.03
N ALA A 12 -62.40 -38.92 16.61
CA ALA A 12 -62.91 -37.84 17.44
C ALA A 12 -61.86 -36.73 17.62
N ALA A 13 -62.35 -35.59 18.09
CA ALA A 13 -61.62 -34.39 18.46
C ALA A 13 -60.46 -34.62 19.43
N LEU A 14 -59.37 -33.88 19.23
CA LEU A 14 -58.46 -33.53 20.31
C LEU A 14 -58.35 -32.01 20.38
N LEU A 15 -59.05 -31.47 21.37
CA LEU A 15 -58.90 -30.15 21.95
C LEU A 15 -57.48 -30.06 22.53
N PHE A 16 -56.65 -29.10 22.13
CA PHE A 16 -55.61 -28.60 23.04
C PHE A 16 -55.36 -27.11 22.83
N LEU A 17 -55.38 -26.44 23.99
CA LEU A 17 -55.36 -25.01 24.20
C LEU A 17 -54.14 -24.30 23.59
N LEU A 18 -54.41 -23.05 23.19
CA LEU A 18 -53.43 -21.97 23.18
C LEU A 18 -52.57 -21.98 24.46
N VAL A 19 -51.26 -22.08 24.28
CA VAL A 19 -50.28 -21.36 25.10
C VAL A 19 -49.36 -20.64 24.13
N THR A 20 -49.66 -19.38 23.85
CA THR A 20 -48.71 -18.44 23.26
C THR A 20 -47.64 -18.15 24.29
N VAL A 21 -46.56 -18.94 24.26
CA VAL A 21 -45.32 -18.56 24.92
C VAL A 21 -44.74 -17.40 24.12
N VAL A 22 -44.84 -16.22 24.71
CA VAL A 22 -43.98 -15.07 24.45
C VAL A 22 -42.53 -15.54 24.65
N GLN A 23 -41.84 -15.85 23.56
CA GLN A 23 -40.38 -15.82 23.55
C GLN A 23 -39.98 -14.43 23.07
N GLY A 24 -39.46 -13.68 24.04
CA GLY A 24 -39.00 -12.32 23.86
C GLY A 24 -38.04 -12.20 22.69
N GLN A 25 -38.18 -11.05 22.02
CA GLN A 25 -37.09 -10.43 21.29
C GLN A 25 -35.92 -10.24 22.25
N ASP A 26 -35.04 -11.22 22.34
CA ASP A 26 -33.64 -10.91 22.61
C ASP A 26 -33.09 -10.40 21.29
N ALA A 27 -33.02 -9.07 21.21
CA ALA A 27 -32.17 -8.35 20.29
C ALA A 27 -30.72 -8.72 20.62
N GLY A 28 -30.32 -9.92 20.23
CA GLY A 28 -28.93 -10.25 20.05
C GLY A 28 -28.44 -9.35 18.93
N GLU A 29 -27.73 -8.29 19.31
CA GLU A 29 -26.85 -7.56 18.42
C GLU A 29 -26.00 -8.59 17.66
N GLU A 30 -26.42 -8.95 16.44
CA GLU A 30 -25.48 -9.30 15.40
C GLU A 30 -24.60 -8.08 15.24
N LYS A 31 -23.52 -8.03 16.02
CA LYS A 31 -22.33 -7.28 15.64
C LYS A 31 -21.99 -7.79 14.26
N ASP A 32 -22.40 -7.02 13.27
CA ASP A 32 -21.96 -7.01 11.90
C ASP A 32 -20.47 -7.31 11.92
N GLY A 33 -20.15 -8.59 11.76
CA GLY A 33 -18.82 -9.14 11.75
C GLY A 33 -18.20 -8.78 10.42
N ARG A 34 -18.11 -7.48 10.14
CA ARG A 34 -17.37 -6.92 9.02
C ARG A 34 -15.99 -7.51 9.14
N LYS A 35 -15.70 -8.53 8.32
CA LYS A 35 -14.36 -9.10 8.17
C LYS A 35 -13.44 -7.93 7.93
N ASP A 36 -12.71 -7.57 8.97
CA ASP A 36 -11.89 -6.38 9.01
C ASP A 36 -10.95 -6.44 7.80
N LYS A 37 -11.14 -5.54 6.80
CA LYS A 37 -10.42 -5.63 5.52
C LYS A 37 -8.93 -5.79 5.82
N ALA A 38 -8.32 -6.81 5.25
CA ALA A 38 -6.94 -7.18 5.54
C ALA A 38 -6.02 -5.98 5.30
N ARG A 39 -5.11 -5.72 6.23
CA ARG A 39 -4.10 -4.66 6.09
C ARG A 39 -3.08 -5.08 5.03
N THR A 40 -2.76 -4.18 4.10
CA THR A 40 -1.83 -4.45 3.00
C THR A 40 -0.73 -3.40 2.87
N ALA A 41 0.44 -3.82 2.43
CA ALA A 41 1.55 -2.95 2.07
C ALA A 41 1.96 -3.16 0.61
N TYR A 42 2.48 -2.11 0.00
CA TYR A 42 3.12 -2.12 -1.31
C TYR A 42 4.56 -1.68 -1.13
N ILE A 43 5.47 -2.25 -1.91
CA ILE A 43 6.90 -2.01 -1.76
C ILE A 43 7.45 -1.38 -3.04
N ILE A 44 8.27 -0.34 -2.87
CA ILE A 44 9.08 0.26 -3.93
C ILE A 44 10.53 0.36 -3.47
N TYR A 45 11.46 0.39 -4.41
CA TYR A 45 12.90 0.52 -4.15
C TYR A 45 13.50 1.65 -4.99
N THR A 46 14.32 2.49 -4.36
CA THR A 46 14.94 3.67 -5.01
C THR A 46 16.42 3.50 -5.32
N GLY A 47 17.00 2.32 -5.09
CA GLY A 47 18.40 2.05 -5.41
C GLY A 47 18.60 1.43 -6.78
N GLY A 48 19.81 0.94 -7.06
CA GLY A 48 20.16 0.28 -8.32
C GLY A 48 20.33 -1.24 -8.18
N GLY A 49 20.20 -1.95 -9.32
CA GLY A 49 20.71 -3.30 -9.59
C GLY A 49 20.20 -4.45 -8.71
N MET A 50 20.64 -4.49 -7.46
CA MET A 50 20.58 -5.68 -6.60
C MET A 50 19.16 -6.24 -6.43
N PHE A 51 18.20 -5.42 -6.00
CA PHE A 51 16.83 -5.90 -5.72
C PHE A 51 15.90 -5.90 -6.94
N PHE A 52 16.41 -5.56 -8.12
CA PHE A 52 15.64 -5.68 -9.37
C PHE A 52 16.01 -6.93 -10.15
N ASN A 53 17.21 -7.47 -9.92
CA ASN A 53 17.68 -8.65 -10.63
C ASN A 53 17.22 -9.95 -9.97
N GLU A 54 16.93 -9.92 -8.67
CA GLU A 54 16.50 -11.08 -7.90
C GLU A 54 15.28 -10.74 -7.02
N PRO A 55 14.38 -11.71 -6.79
CA PRO A 55 13.28 -11.53 -5.85
C PRO A 55 13.81 -11.26 -4.44
N ILE A 56 13.26 -10.24 -3.78
CA ILE A 56 13.49 -10.03 -2.35
C ILE A 56 12.64 -11.00 -1.54
N ILE A 57 13.09 -11.32 -0.33
CA ILE A 57 12.30 -12.08 0.64
C ILE A 57 11.81 -11.13 1.71
N ILE A 58 10.50 -11.13 1.92
CA ILE A 58 9.86 -10.43 3.02
C ILE A 58 9.32 -11.43 4.03
N ARG A 59 9.32 -11.05 5.30
CA ARG A 59 8.71 -11.79 6.41
C ARG A 59 7.67 -10.92 7.10
N SER A 60 6.48 -11.45 7.26
CA SER A 60 5.34 -10.82 7.95
C SER A 60 4.70 -11.87 8.86
N GLY A 61 4.85 -11.71 10.18
CA GLY A 61 4.65 -12.79 11.14
C GLY A 61 5.55 -13.99 10.82
N ASN A 62 4.97 -15.19 10.73
CA ASN A 62 5.70 -16.43 10.42
C ASN A 62 5.80 -16.75 8.92
N LYS A 63 5.29 -15.87 8.04
CA LYS A 63 5.23 -16.12 6.60
C LYS A 63 6.35 -15.39 5.87
N ASN A 64 7.17 -16.14 5.15
CA ASN A 64 8.11 -15.60 4.16
C ASN A 64 7.42 -15.51 2.78
N THR A 65 7.69 -14.47 2.01
CA THR A 65 7.17 -14.29 0.65
C THR A 65 8.27 -13.75 -0.24
N LYS A 66 8.46 -14.39 -1.41
CA LYS A 66 9.37 -13.91 -2.46
C LYS A 66 8.63 -12.89 -3.32
N LEU A 67 9.27 -11.75 -3.58
CA LEU A 67 8.67 -10.63 -4.29
C LEU A 67 9.65 -10.06 -5.31
N GLN A 68 9.25 -10.08 -6.59
CA GLN A 68 10.00 -9.40 -7.63
C GLN A 68 9.66 -7.91 -7.62
N LEU A 69 10.66 -7.05 -7.44
CA LEU A 69 10.47 -5.60 -7.52
C LEU A 69 10.67 -5.10 -8.95
N SER A 70 10.06 -3.95 -9.23
CA SER A 70 10.12 -3.25 -10.52
C SER A 70 10.66 -1.84 -10.33
N LYS A 71 11.36 -1.34 -11.35
CA LYS A 71 11.84 0.05 -11.41
C LYS A 71 10.73 1.06 -11.68
N ARG A 72 9.57 0.61 -12.17
CA ARG A 72 8.52 1.48 -12.72
C ARG A 72 7.14 1.25 -12.11
N THR A 73 6.98 0.21 -11.30
CA THR A 73 5.69 -0.13 -10.69
C THR A 73 5.88 -0.52 -9.23
N ALA A 74 4.89 -0.22 -8.40
CA ALA A 74 4.83 -0.76 -7.05
C ALA A 74 4.69 -2.29 -7.10
N SER A 75 5.13 -2.96 -6.05
CA SER A 75 4.98 -4.40 -5.92
C SER A 75 3.51 -4.82 -5.89
N GLN A 76 3.26 -6.13 -6.02
CA GLN A 76 1.99 -6.71 -5.60
C GLN A 76 1.75 -6.46 -4.10
N PRO A 77 0.48 -6.38 -3.64
CA PRO A 77 0.17 -6.15 -2.24
C PRO A 77 0.64 -7.32 -1.38
N VAL A 78 1.20 -7.00 -0.22
CA VAL A 78 1.65 -7.96 0.78
C VAL A 78 0.84 -7.78 2.05
N LYS A 79 0.39 -8.90 2.65
CA LYS A 79 -0.42 -8.86 3.87
C LYS A 79 0.42 -8.41 5.06
N ILE A 80 -0.08 -7.42 5.80
CA ILE A 80 0.54 -6.95 7.03
C ILE A 80 0.02 -7.82 8.18
N HIS A 81 0.93 -8.42 8.94
CA HIS A 81 0.60 -9.17 10.15
C HIS A 81 0.08 -8.24 11.28
N THR A 82 -0.50 -8.82 12.33
CA THR A 82 -1.13 -8.04 13.42
C THR A 82 -0.13 -7.21 14.21
N ASP A 83 1.13 -7.62 14.26
CA ASP A 83 2.25 -6.86 14.85
C ASP A 83 2.63 -5.59 14.05
N GLY A 84 2.18 -5.48 12.80
CA GLY A 84 2.51 -4.36 11.92
C GLY A 84 3.95 -4.36 11.40
N ILE A 85 4.69 -5.47 11.52
CA ILE A 85 6.10 -5.55 11.12
C ILE A 85 6.22 -6.26 9.77
N ILE A 86 7.00 -5.67 8.86
CA ILE A 86 7.50 -6.33 7.66
C ILE A 86 9.03 -6.30 7.70
N ASP A 87 9.63 -7.47 7.85
CA ASP A 87 11.07 -7.67 7.81
C ASP A 87 11.52 -8.04 6.40
N PHE A 88 12.62 -7.44 5.96
CA PHE A 88 13.26 -7.74 4.69
C PHE A 88 14.49 -8.59 4.98
N VAL A 89 14.49 -9.83 4.49
CA VAL A 89 15.46 -10.84 4.88
C VAL A 89 16.20 -11.40 3.68
N LYS A 90 17.42 -11.88 3.90
CA LYS A 90 18.16 -12.73 2.97
C LYS A 90 18.33 -14.11 3.56
N GLU A 91 18.34 -15.14 2.72
CA GLU A 91 18.70 -16.49 3.15
C GLU A 91 20.13 -16.49 3.70
N ASN A 92 20.34 -17.22 4.79
CA ASN A 92 21.63 -17.46 5.40
C ASN A 92 21.77 -18.96 5.66
N PRO A 93 22.29 -19.73 4.68
CA PRO A 93 22.32 -21.19 4.75
C PRO A 93 23.20 -21.70 5.90
N ASP A 94 24.14 -20.90 6.40
CA ASP A 94 25.08 -21.28 7.45
C ASP A 94 24.45 -21.30 8.87
N HIS A 95 23.19 -20.88 9.01
CA HIS A 95 22.46 -20.87 10.29
C HIS A 95 21.19 -21.72 10.23
N GLU A 96 21.31 -23.02 10.47
CA GLU A 96 20.20 -23.99 10.40
C GLU A 96 18.97 -23.60 11.24
N LYS A 97 19.17 -23.03 12.43
CA LYS A 97 18.06 -22.64 13.34
C LYS A 97 17.35 -21.34 12.96
N ASN A 98 18.00 -20.45 12.21
CA ASN A 98 17.39 -19.23 11.69
C ASN A 98 18.03 -18.88 10.35
N PRO A 99 17.56 -19.49 9.24
CA PRO A 99 18.21 -19.39 7.94
C PRO A 99 17.96 -18.05 7.25
N PHE A 100 17.68 -16.99 8.01
CA PHE A 100 17.32 -15.68 7.48
C PHE A 100 17.91 -14.55 8.32
N ILE A 101 18.63 -13.64 7.66
CA ILE A 101 19.15 -12.42 8.26
C ILE A 101 18.33 -11.23 7.77
N SER A 102 17.81 -10.43 8.71
CA SER A 102 17.13 -9.17 8.41
C SER A 102 18.13 -8.10 7.96
N TYR A 103 17.87 -7.48 6.81
CA TYR A 103 18.65 -6.34 6.29
C TYR A 103 17.86 -5.02 6.24
N ALA A 104 16.55 -5.06 6.47
CA ALA A 104 15.72 -3.88 6.70
C ALA A 104 14.44 -4.27 7.44
N LYS A 105 13.81 -3.32 8.14
CA LYS A 105 12.58 -3.52 8.89
C LYS A 105 11.65 -2.34 8.69
N ALA A 106 10.39 -2.58 8.37
CA ALA A 106 9.34 -1.57 8.31
C ALA A 106 8.34 -1.80 9.44
N ILE A 107 8.03 -0.74 10.19
CA ILE A 107 7.04 -0.75 11.26
C ILE A 107 5.85 0.07 10.80
N ILE A 108 4.69 -0.58 10.66
CA ILE A 108 3.48 -0.01 10.10
C ILE A 108 2.47 0.23 11.23
N PRO A 109 2.06 1.49 11.47
CA PRO A 109 1.10 1.82 12.53
C PRO A 109 -0.20 1.02 12.40
N LYS A 110 -0.79 0.62 13.54
CA LYS A 110 -1.94 -0.31 13.60
C LYS A 110 -3.14 0.19 12.81
N GLU A 111 -3.35 1.50 12.81
CA GLU A 111 -4.42 2.22 12.10
C GLU A 111 -4.21 2.28 10.57
N THR A 112 -3.00 2.00 10.09
CA THR A 112 -2.70 2.02 8.65
C THR A 112 -3.21 0.74 7.98
N ARG A 113 -4.30 0.88 7.20
CA ARG A 113 -4.90 -0.21 6.42
C ARG A 113 -4.16 -0.51 5.11
N LYS A 114 -3.76 0.54 4.39
CA LYS A 114 -2.95 0.45 3.17
C LYS A 114 -1.67 1.28 3.35
N ALA A 115 -0.51 0.67 3.15
CA ALA A 115 0.79 1.31 3.32
C ALA A 115 1.66 1.22 2.06
N LEU A 116 2.48 2.23 1.82
CA LEU A 116 3.63 2.16 0.91
C LEU A 116 4.90 2.10 1.75
N ILE A 117 5.73 1.10 1.50
CA ILE A 117 7.08 0.98 2.04
C ILE A 117 8.05 1.38 0.95
N VAL A 118 8.84 2.41 1.22
CA VAL A 118 9.94 2.84 0.36
C VAL A 118 11.23 2.31 0.93
N LEU A 119 11.89 1.44 0.18
CA LEU A 119 13.24 0.96 0.46
C LEU A 119 14.25 1.88 -0.20
N SER A 120 15.21 2.38 0.58
CA SER A 120 16.32 3.19 0.06
C SER A 120 17.65 2.65 0.56
N PRO A 121 18.62 2.42 -0.35
CA PRO A 121 19.91 1.85 0.03
C PRO A 121 20.66 2.79 0.97
N LEU A 122 21.31 2.22 1.97
CA LEU A 122 22.22 2.95 2.84
C LEU A 122 23.57 3.14 2.14
N LYS A 123 24.23 4.28 2.39
CA LYS A 123 25.60 4.52 1.89
C LYS A 123 26.59 3.49 2.45
N VAL A 124 26.43 3.18 3.73
CA VAL A 124 27.25 2.23 4.49
C VAL A 124 26.30 1.36 5.29
N ALA A 125 26.48 0.04 5.23
CA ALA A 125 25.68 -0.88 6.02
C ALA A 125 25.87 -0.60 7.52
N LYS A 126 24.79 -0.61 8.30
CA LYS A 126 24.84 -0.36 9.75
C LYS A 126 24.18 -1.53 10.47
N ASN A 127 24.93 -2.25 11.29
CA ASN A 127 24.43 -3.40 12.07
C ASN A 127 23.68 -4.42 11.18
N GLY A 128 24.24 -4.75 10.01
CA GLY A 128 23.62 -5.66 9.04
C GLY A 128 22.47 -5.06 8.23
N GLN A 129 22.02 -3.83 8.52
CA GLN A 129 21.04 -3.14 7.68
C GLN A 129 21.67 -2.65 6.38
N LEU A 130 21.01 -2.95 5.27
CA LEU A 130 21.40 -2.53 3.92
C LEU A 130 20.50 -1.42 3.39
N CYS A 131 19.27 -1.31 3.91
CA CYS A 131 18.30 -0.31 3.49
C CYS A 131 17.67 0.40 4.69
N SER A 132 17.38 1.67 4.48
CA SER A 132 16.38 2.39 5.27
C SER A 132 14.98 2.08 4.73
N THR A 133 14.00 2.14 5.63
CA THR A 133 12.58 2.01 5.29
C THR A 133 11.86 3.31 5.60
N ARG A 134 10.94 3.69 4.72
CA ARG A 134 9.97 4.76 5.00
C ARG A 134 8.57 4.23 4.75
N VAL A 135 7.70 4.35 5.75
CA VAL A 135 6.30 3.94 5.67
C VAL A 135 5.42 5.16 5.44
N ILE A 136 4.54 5.07 4.45
CA ILE A 136 3.57 6.12 4.09
C ILE A 136 2.17 5.52 4.06
N SER A 137 1.21 6.14 4.76
CA SER A 137 -0.19 5.76 4.68
C SER A 137 -0.77 6.12 3.33
N LEU A 138 -1.45 5.17 2.68
CA LEU A 138 -2.10 5.35 1.38
C LEU A 138 -3.59 5.72 1.51
N SER A 139 -4.08 5.97 2.73
CA SER A 139 -5.50 6.27 3.01
C SER A 139 -6.07 7.44 2.21
N LYS A 140 -5.24 8.43 1.86
CA LYS A 140 -5.62 9.62 1.08
C LYS A 140 -5.15 9.57 -0.38
N PHE A 141 -4.58 8.45 -0.82
CA PHE A 141 -3.98 8.28 -2.14
C PHE A 141 -4.92 7.55 -3.11
N GLU A 142 -5.82 8.33 -3.70
CA GLU A 142 -6.90 7.91 -4.59
C GLU A 142 -6.53 8.01 -6.07
N ASN A 143 -7.37 7.45 -6.94
CA ASN A 143 -7.18 7.51 -8.39
C ASN A 143 -7.09 8.95 -8.90
N GLY A 144 -6.20 9.17 -9.88
CA GLY A 144 -5.89 10.50 -10.41
C GLY A 144 -4.86 11.27 -9.59
N ASN A 145 -4.57 10.85 -8.36
CA ASN A 145 -3.59 11.52 -7.50
C ASN A 145 -2.15 11.18 -7.89
N TRP A 146 -1.27 12.13 -7.60
CA TRP A 146 0.17 11.94 -7.65
C TRP A 146 0.75 12.11 -6.25
N LEU A 147 1.50 11.11 -5.78
CA LEU A 147 2.19 11.15 -4.49
C LEU A 147 3.65 11.53 -4.71
N PHE A 148 4.07 12.68 -4.18
CA PHE A 148 5.46 13.12 -4.21
C PHE A 148 6.14 12.82 -2.88
N ILE A 149 7.34 12.24 -2.91
CA ILE A 149 8.09 11.82 -1.73
C ILE A 149 9.51 12.37 -1.83
N ASN A 150 9.92 13.19 -0.86
CA ASN A 150 11.27 13.74 -0.80
C ASN A 150 12.12 12.96 0.21
N LEU A 151 13.00 12.09 -0.27
CA LEU A 151 13.97 11.35 0.56
C LEU A 151 15.35 12.01 0.56
N THR A 152 15.45 13.22 0.04
CA THR A 152 16.71 13.94 -0.12
C THR A 152 16.96 14.87 1.07
N PRO A 153 18.21 15.30 1.31
CA PRO A 153 18.51 16.35 2.28
C PRO A 153 18.22 17.77 1.76
N ARG A 154 17.54 17.92 0.61
CA ARG A 154 17.28 19.20 -0.05
C ARG A 154 15.78 19.51 -0.05
N ASN A 155 15.44 20.79 -0.06
CA ASN A 155 14.08 21.19 -0.42
C ASN A 155 13.85 20.91 -1.91
N VAL A 156 12.68 20.37 -2.22
CA VAL A 156 12.25 20.08 -3.59
C VAL A 156 11.01 20.91 -3.90
N ALA A 157 10.98 21.50 -5.08
CA ALA A 157 9.82 22.18 -5.65
C ALA A 157 9.27 21.32 -6.80
N VAL A 158 7.97 21.11 -6.79
CA VAL A 158 7.23 20.39 -7.82
C VAL A 158 6.18 21.32 -8.40
N ASN A 159 6.19 21.49 -9.72
CA ASN A 159 5.14 22.21 -10.43
C ASN A 159 4.35 21.22 -11.28
N VAL A 160 3.02 21.26 -11.18
CA VAL A 160 2.09 20.49 -12.01
C VAL A 160 1.07 21.46 -12.60
N GLY A 161 1.28 21.85 -13.85
CA GLY A 161 0.62 23.01 -14.44
C GLY A 161 0.88 24.26 -13.60
N GLU A 162 -0.18 24.91 -13.13
CA GLU A 162 -0.11 26.11 -12.29
C GLU A 162 0.10 25.80 -10.81
N LYS A 163 -0.10 24.55 -10.37
CA LYS A 163 0.03 24.17 -8.96
C LYS A 163 1.49 23.96 -8.60
N LYS A 164 1.91 24.59 -7.50
CA LYS A 164 3.26 24.50 -6.95
C LYS A 164 3.22 23.82 -5.59
N LEU A 165 4.12 22.87 -5.37
CA LEU A 165 4.27 22.14 -4.13
C LEU A 165 5.72 22.25 -3.67
N GLY A 166 5.91 22.64 -2.41
CA GLY A 166 7.20 22.56 -1.73
C GLY A 166 7.26 21.30 -0.88
N LEU A 167 8.39 20.60 -0.92
CA LEU A 167 8.66 19.42 -0.11
C LEU A 167 9.96 19.63 0.66
N LYS A 168 9.87 19.69 1.98
CA LYS A 168 11.04 19.68 2.87
C LYS A 168 11.72 18.30 2.85
N PRO A 169 12.99 18.18 3.29
CA PRO A 169 13.64 16.90 3.50
C PRO A 169 12.77 15.95 4.32
N GLY A 170 12.56 14.75 3.80
CA GLY A 170 11.72 13.75 4.46
C GLY A 170 10.23 14.08 4.46
N GLU A 171 9.74 14.98 3.60
CA GLU A 171 8.31 15.25 3.45
C GLU A 171 7.69 14.43 2.30
N SER A 172 6.38 14.21 2.38
CA SER A 172 5.60 13.69 1.26
C SER A 172 4.30 14.47 1.11
N SER A 173 3.87 14.73 -0.12
CA SER A 173 2.63 15.46 -0.41
C SER A 173 1.87 14.83 -1.56
N ILE A 174 0.55 14.93 -1.51
CA ILE A 174 -0.34 14.42 -2.55
C ILE A 174 -0.84 15.60 -3.37
N TYR A 175 -0.51 15.60 -4.66
CA TYR A 175 -1.21 16.40 -5.63
C TYR A 175 -2.52 15.71 -6.00
N ARG A 176 -3.63 16.39 -5.71
CA ARG A 176 -4.96 15.96 -6.14
C ARG A 176 -5.27 16.62 -7.47
N ALA A 177 -5.33 15.81 -8.52
CA ALA A 177 -5.83 16.27 -9.81
C ALA A 177 -7.36 16.41 -9.68
N ALA A 178 -7.82 17.57 -9.20
CA ALA A 178 -9.23 17.81 -8.89
C ALA A 178 -10.13 17.34 -10.05
N SER A 179 -11.00 16.37 -9.77
CA SER A 179 -12.16 15.97 -10.59
C SER A 179 -11.90 15.88 -12.09
N LEU A 180 -10.74 15.35 -12.50
CA LEU A 180 -10.51 15.05 -13.91
C LEU A 180 -11.49 13.95 -14.34
N THR A 181 -12.31 14.24 -15.33
CA THR A 181 -13.18 13.23 -15.99
C THR A 181 -12.48 12.59 -17.19
N LYS A 182 -11.46 13.24 -17.73
CA LYS A 182 -10.66 12.77 -18.87
C LYS A 182 -9.17 13.00 -18.66
N SER A 183 -8.37 12.21 -19.38
CA SER A 183 -6.90 12.36 -19.38
C SER A 183 -6.50 13.75 -19.88
N THR A 184 -5.56 14.39 -19.20
CA THR A 184 -5.15 15.78 -19.50
C THR A 184 -3.63 15.90 -19.50
N ASN A 185 -3.08 16.58 -20.51
CA ASN A 185 -1.66 16.93 -20.55
C ASN A 185 -1.38 18.10 -19.60
N LYS A 186 -0.37 17.96 -18.74
CA LYS A 186 0.13 19.02 -17.87
C LYS A 186 1.64 19.08 -17.97
N THR A 187 2.18 20.28 -18.05
CA THR A 187 3.62 20.49 -17.83
C THR A 187 3.94 20.18 -16.38
N VAL A 188 4.91 19.31 -16.16
CA VAL A 188 5.41 18.92 -14.85
C VAL A 188 6.89 19.25 -14.79
N SER A 189 7.31 19.95 -13.73
CA SER A 189 8.73 20.21 -13.49
C SER A 189 9.10 19.98 -12.04
N TYR A 190 10.36 19.59 -11.85
CA TYR A 190 10.95 19.34 -10.55
C TYR A 190 12.21 20.18 -10.43
N ALA A 191 12.39 20.83 -9.29
CA ALA A 191 13.60 21.58 -8.96
C ALA A 191 14.01 21.31 -7.52
N TYR A 192 15.29 21.54 -7.20
CA TYR A 192 15.79 21.47 -5.83
C TYR A 192 16.56 22.72 -5.47
N TYR A 193 16.57 23.05 -4.18
CA TYR A 193 17.34 24.17 -3.67
C TYR A 193 18.81 23.75 -3.48
N HIS A 194 19.73 24.44 -4.15
CA HIS A 194 21.17 24.22 -4.00
C HIS A 194 21.69 25.16 -2.90
N PRO A 195 22.20 24.65 -1.75
CA PRO A 195 22.54 25.50 -0.61
C PRO A 195 23.73 26.43 -0.88
N GLU A 196 24.79 25.95 -1.53
CA GLU A 196 26.00 26.74 -1.79
C GLU A 196 25.74 27.85 -2.82
N MET A 197 25.06 27.51 -3.92
CA MET A 197 24.67 28.48 -4.95
C MET A 197 23.48 29.36 -4.56
N LYS A 198 22.82 29.07 -3.43
CA LYS A 198 21.61 29.76 -2.94
C LYS A 198 20.48 29.93 -3.97
N LYS A 199 20.33 28.99 -4.90
CA LYS A 199 19.35 29.06 -5.99
C LYS A 199 18.63 27.74 -6.25
N TRP A 200 17.47 27.82 -6.87
CA TRP A 200 16.76 26.66 -7.39
C TRP A 200 17.44 26.13 -8.65
N LYS A 201 17.67 24.83 -8.71
CA LYS A 201 18.20 24.14 -9.88
C LYS A 201 17.14 23.18 -10.41
N LEU A 202 16.81 23.33 -11.70
CA LEU A 202 15.91 22.43 -12.39
C LEU A 202 16.53 21.02 -12.42
N LEU A 203 15.73 20.03 -12.01
CA LEU A 203 16.07 18.61 -12.14
C LEU A 203 15.54 18.06 -13.46
N SER A 204 14.26 18.29 -13.75
CA SER A 204 13.59 17.82 -14.95
C SER A 204 12.35 18.65 -15.25
N SER A 205 11.96 18.72 -16.52
CA SER A 205 10.71 19.31 -16.98
C SER A 205 10.20 18.52 -18.17
N SER A 206 8.93 18.16 -18.17
CA SER A 206 8.29 17.40 -19.24
C SER A 206 6.78 17.67 -19.27
N THR A 207 6.13 17.27 -20.36
CA THR A 207 4.66 17.21 -20.40
C THR A 207 4.24 15.80 -20.03
N CYS A 208 3.40 15.67 -19.02
CA CYS A 208 2.87 14.39 -18.55
C CYS A 208 1.35 14.32 -18.76
N VAL A 209 0.87 13.13 -19.10
CA VAL A 209 -0.56 12.83 -19.15
C VAL A 209 -1.02 12.44 -17.74
N ILE A 210 -1.83 13.28 -17.11
CA ILE A 210 -2.54 12.92 -15.87
C ILE A 210 -3.80 12.17 -16.26
N ARG A 211 -3.93 10.93 -15.77
CA ARG A 211 -5.09 10.07 -16.03
C ARG A 211 -5.94 9.97 -14.76
N PRO A 212 -7.27 10.10 -14.85
CA PRO A 212 -8.15 10.06 -13.68
C PRO A 212 -8.19 8.70 -12.98
N THR A 213 -7.83 7.62 -13.69
CA THR A 213 -7.85 6.26 -13.17
C THR A 213 -6.50 5.75 -12.69
N ARG A 214 -5.41 6.51 -12.90
CA ARG A 214 -4.06 6.08 -12.50
C ARG A 214 -3.55 6.86 -11.30
N ARG A 215 -2.74 6.17 -10.51
CA ARG A 215 -1.97 6.74 -9.41
C ARG A 215 -0.51 6.72 -9.79
N GLU A 216 0.16 7.85 -9.64
CA GLU A 216 1.60 7.97 -9.89
C GLU A 216 2.30 8.35 -8.59
N ILE A 217 3.46 7.75 -8.34
CA ILE A 217 4.34 8.07 -7.22
C ILE A 217 5.62 8.61 -7.82
N CYS A 218 6.06 9.77 -7.34
CA CYS A 218 7.33 10.37 -7.70
C CYS A 218 8.21 10.45 -6.46
N VAL A 219 9.34 9.74 -6.49
CA VAL A 219 10.28 9.70 -5.38
C VAL A 219 11.55 10.43 -5.76
N PHE A 220 11.90 11.47 -4.99
CA PHE A 220 13.18 12.14 -5.08
C PHE A 220 14.15 11.45 -4.13
N SER A 221 15.24 10.91 -4.66
CA SER A 221 16.25 10.17 -3.89
C SER A 221 17.61 10.86 -3.99
N TRP A 222 18.42 10.72 -2.94
CA TRP A 222 19.80 11.19 -2.96
C TRP A 222 20.74 10.04 -3.28
N ASN A 223 21.59 10.20 -4.29
CA ASN A 223 22.69 9.29 -4.54
C ASN A 223 23.91 9.73 -3.74
N PRO A 224 24.27 9.04 -2.64
CA PRO A 224 25.36 9.46 -1.77
C PRO A 224 26.75 9.24 -2.39
N LYS A 225 26.86 8.48 -3.49
CA LYS A 225 28.13 8.24 -4.19
C LYS A 225 28.47 9.41 -5.12
N THR A 226 27.48 9.90 -5.87
CA THR A 226 27.66 10.99 -6.82
C THR A 226 27.30 12.37 -6.26
N ASN A 227 26.74 12.41 -5.05
CA ASN A 227 26.23 13.62 -4.40
C ASN A 227 25.19 14.35 -5.27
N ARG A 228 24.34 13.57 -5.96
CA ARG A 228 23.32 14.07 -6.88
C ARG A 228 21.93 13.61 -6.45
N MET A 229 20.95 14.43 -6.79
CA MET A 229 19.55 14.08 -6.67
C MET A 229 19.09 13.33 -7.92
N ASP A 230 18.37 12.24 -7.72
CA ASP A 230 17.68 11.47 -8.74
C ASP A 230 16.16 11.52 -8.50
N TYR A 231 15.37 11.17 -9.52
CA TYR A 231 13.93 10.99 -9.39
C TYR A 231 13.46 9.68 -9.99
N HIS A 232 12.44 9.08 -9.37
CA HIS A 232 11.83 7.82 -9.79
C HIS A 232 10.34 8.03 -10.00
N GLY A 233 9.88 7.87 -11.24
CA GLY A 233 8.45 7.79 -11.56
C GLY A 233 7.97 6.34 -11.49
N ILE A 234 7.03 6.08 -10.59
CA ILE A 234 6.44 4.77 -10.32
C ILE A 234 4.95 4.83 -10.55
N THR A 235 4.44 3.97 -11.43
CA THR A 235 3.00 3.79 -11.61
C THR A 235 2.47 2.84 -10.54
N PHE A 236 1.45 3.28 -9.81
CA PHE A 236 0.81 2.49 -8.78
C PHE A 236 -0.43 1.81 -9.35
N THR A 237 -0.31 0.52 -9.61
CA THR A 237 -1.40 -0.34 -10.07
C THR A 237 -1.94 -1.13 -8.89
N GLU A 238 -3.15 -0.82 -8.44
CA GLU A 238 -3.93 -1.81 -7.68
C GLU A 238 -4.53 -2.77 -8.70
N ALA A 239 -4.36 -4.08 -8.49
CA ALA A 239 -5.20 -5.05 -9.18
C ALA A 239 -6.67 -4.72 -8.87
N PRO A 240 -7.61 -4.88 -9.82
CA PRO A 240 -9.03 -4.77 -9.52
C PRO A 240 -9.37 -5.71 -8.34
N GLU A 241 -10.07 -5.21 -7.31
CA GLU A 241 -10.66 -6.04 -6.26
C GLU A 241 -11.71 -7.00 -6.87
#